data_AF-A0A534MIS4-F1
#
_entry.id   AF-A0A534MIS4-F1
#
_cell.length_a   1.000
_cell.length_b   1.000
_cell.length_c   1.000
_cell.angle_alpha   90.00
_cell.angle_beta   90.00
_cell.angle_gamma   90.00
#
_symmetry.space_group_name_H-M   'P 1'
#
loop_
_entity.id
_entity.type
_entity.pdbx_description
1 polymer ?
#
loop_
_entity_poly.entity_id
_entity_poly.type
_entity_poly.pdbx_seq_one_letter_code
_entity_poly.pdbx_strand_id
1 'polypeptide(L)' 'SLRREGVSIVPERQDYAYGRFAWITDPEGNRIELWEPPKIYRAPETATMME' A
#
# COMPACT_ATOMS: atom_id res chain seq x y z
N SER A 1 -4.19 6.24 11.94
CA SER A 1 -3.75 4.83 11.75
C SER A 1 -4.97 4.05 11.31
N LEU A 2 -4.88 3.26 10.23
CA LEU A 2 -6.03 2.54 9.65
C LEU A 2 -6.79 1.69 10.69
N ARG A 3 -6.08 1.16 11.70
CA ARG A 3 -6.68 0.44 12.83
C ARG A 3 -7.69 1.26 13.65
N ARG A 4 -7.45 2.56 13.81
CA ARG A 4 -8.35 3.46 14.57
C ARG A 4 -9.58 3.84 13.77
N GLU A 5 -9.49 3.82 12.46
CA GLU A 5 -10.57 4.17 11.53
C GLU A 5 -11.49 2.97 11.22
N GLY A 6 -11.31 1.83 11.89
CA GLY A 6 -12.13 0.63 11.66
C GLY A 6 -11.88 -0.08 10.32
N VAL A 7 -10.80 0.26 9.62
CA VAL A 7 -10.46 -0.36 8.32
C VAL A 7 -10.10 -1.83 8.51
N SER A 8 -10.68 -2.70 7.68
CA SER A 8 -10.35 -4.12 7.66
C SER A 8 -8.94 -4.32 7.12
N ILE A 9 -8.06 -4.88 7.95
CA ILE A 9 -6.66 -5.11 7.61
C ILE A 9 -6.44 -6.60 7.38
N VAL A 10 -5.95 -6.94 6.19
CA VAL A 10 -5.49 -8.31 5.92
C VAL A 10 -4.24 -8.57 6.77
N PRO A 11 -4.15 -9.67 7.55
CA PRO A 11 -3.00 -9.93 8.40
C PRO A 11 -1.70 -10.17 7.64
N GLU A 12 -1.80 -10.70 6.42
CA GLU A 12 -0.66 -11.03 5.58
C GLU A 12 0.11 -9.77 5.14
N ARG A 13 1.43 -9.89 5.17
CA ARG A 13 2.39 -8.91 4.66
C ARG A 13 3.44 -9.65 3.87
N GLN A 14 3.93 -9.03 2.82
CA GLN A 14 5.00 -9.59 2.01
C GLN A 14 6.15 -8.59 1.93
N ASP A 15 7.35 -9.07 2.27
CA ASP A 15 8.59 -8.30 2.24
C ASP A 15 9.49 -8.84 1.13
N TYR A 16 9.81 -8.01 0.15
CA TYR A 16 10.70 -8.33 -0.97
C TYR A 16 11.81 -7.30 -1.11
N ALA A 17 12.87 -7.65 -1.87
CA ALA A 17 13.94 -6.72 -2.19
C ALA A 17 13.45 -5.48 -2.96
N TYR A 18 12.35 -5.60 -3.71
CA TYR A 18 11.73 -4.54 -4.49
C TYR A 18 10.58 -3.81 -3.76
N GLY A 19 10.37 -4.06 -2.46
CA GLY A 19 9.40 -3.33 -1.64
C GLY A 19 8.57 -4.23 -0.73
N ARG A 20 7.68 -3.60 0.03
CA ARG A 20 6.78 -4.25 0.99
C ARG A 20 5.35 -4.07 0.56
N PHE A 21 4.56 -5.12 0.76
CA PHE A 21 3.17 -5.17 0.33
C PHE A 21 2.25 -5.49 1.50
N ALA A 22 1.12 -4.80 1.51
CA ALA A 22 0.05 -4.96 2.48
C ALA A 22 -1.29 -4.81 1.77
N TRP A 23 -2.34 -5.36 2.37
CA TRP A 23 -3.70 -5.24 1.84
C TRP A 23 -4.68 -4.81 2.91
N ILE A 24 -5.65 -4.02 2.48
CA ILE A 24 -6.84 -3.65 3.25
C ILE A 24 -8.09 -3.90 2.41
N THR A 25 -9.24 -3.90 3.05
CA THR A 25 -10.54 -3.93 2.37
C THR A 25 -11.29 -2.66 2.69
N ASP A 26 -11.84 -2.01 1.66
CA ASP A 26 -12.75 -0.89 1.84
C ASP A 26 -14.16 -1.36 2.25
N PRO A 27 -15.09 -0.44 2.61
CA PRO A 27 -16.45 -0.83 2.99
C PRO A 27 -17.27 -1.49 1.87
N GLU A 28 -16.89 -1.30 0.61
CA GLU A 28 -17.55 -1.92 -0.56
C GLU A 28 -17.04 -3.34 -0.82
N GLY A 29 -16.02 -3.78 -0.09
CA GLY A 29 -15.41 -5.10 -0.25
C GLY A 29 -14.26 -5.12 -1.25
N ASN A 30 -13.83 -3.97 -1.78
CA ASN A 30 -12.70 -3.92 -2.70
C ASN A 30 -11.39 -4.10 -1.93
N ARG A 31 -10.48 -4.90 -2.51
CA ARG A 31 -9.14 -5.09 -1.98
C ARG A 31 -8.23 -3.98 -2.49
N ILE A 32 -7.66 -3.21 -1.56
CA ILE A 32 -6.66 -2.18 -1.85
C ILE A 32 -5.28 -2.74 -1.51
N GLU A 33 -4.36 -2.67 -2.46
CA GLU A 33 -2.95 -2.99 -2.27
C GLU A 33 -2.18 -1.74 -1.88
N LEU A 34 -1.42 -1.84 -0.79
CA LEU A 34 -0.50 -0.81 -0.32
C LEU A 34 0.91 -1.29 -0.63
N TRP A 35 1.64 -0.49 -1.38
CA TRP A 35 3.05 -0.73 -1.69
C TRP A 35 3.92 0.30 -0.99
N GLU A 36 4.89 -0.18 -0.23
CA GLU A 36 5.99 0.63 0.27
C GLU A 36 7.26 0.30 -0.53
N PRO A 37 7.82 1.26 -1.26
CA PRO A 37 9.01 1.00 -2.07
C PRO A 37 10.27 0.81 -1.19
N PRO A 38 11.34 0.19 -1.73
CA PRO A 38 12.60 0.08 -1.02
C PRO A 38 13.20 1.47 -0.80
N LYS A 39 14.07 1.62 0.21
CA LYS A 39 14.68 2.93 0.55
C LYS A 39 15.45 3.60 -0.59
N ILE A 40 15.92 2.82 -1.55
CA ILE A 40 16.66 3.29 -2.73
C ILE A 40 15.75 3.65 -3.91
N TYR A 41 14.44 3.51 -3.76
CA TYR A 41 13.49 3.84 -4.80
C TYR A 41 13.42 5.35 -5.01
N ARG A 42 13.51 5.74 -6.28
CA ARG A 42 13.22 7.09 -6.74
C ARG A 42 11.95 7.01 -7.58
N ALA A 43 10.88 7.64 -7.12
CA ALA A 43 9.67 7.74 -7.92
C ALA A 43 10.02 8.38 -9.27
N PRO A 44 9.53 7.83 -10.40
CA PRO A 44 9.72 8.49 -11.68
C PRO A 44 9.06 9.87 -11.62
N GLU A 45 9.71 10.89 -12.19
CA GLU A 45 9.24 12.28 -12.13
C GLU A 45 7.80 12.44 -12.66
N THR A 46 7.37 11.54 -13.56
CA THR A 46 6.01 11.45 -14.10
C THR A 46 4.94 10.95 -13.12
N ALA A 47 5.29 10.32 -12.00
CA ALA A 47 4.31 9.86 -11.01
C ALA A 47 3.65 11.02 -10.23
N THR A 48 4.23 12.22 -10.27
CA THR A 48 3.66 13.43 -9.65
C THR A 48 2.65 14.14 -10.59
N MET A 49 2.54 13.71 -11.84
CA MET A 49 1.67 14.34 -12.86
C MET A 49 0.33 13.63 -13.08
N MET A 50 -0.15 12.85 -12.10
CA MET A 50 -1.53 12.38 -12.09
C MET A 50 -2.39 13.37 -11.30
N GLU A 51 -2.74 14.48 -11.95
CA GLU A 51 -3.90 15.33 -11.60
C GLU A 51 -5.14 14.87 -12.36
#